data_AF-A0A3S8ZW92-F1
#
_entry.id   AF-A0A3S8ZW92-F1
#
_cell.length_a   1.000
_cell.length_b   1.000
_cell.length_c   1.000
_cell.angle_alpha   90.00
_cell.angle_beta   90.00
_cell.angle_gamma   90.00
#
_symmetry.space_group_name_H-M   'P 1'
#
loop_
_entity.id
_entity.type
_entity.pdbx_description
1 polymer ?
#
loop_
_entity_poly.entity_id
_entity_poly.type
_entity_poly.pdbx_seq_one_letter_code
_entity_poly.pdbx_strand_id
1 'polypeptide(L)'
;MTLAVSDKYQNVKTQLKALFAEHKGRYGYRRIMLALRKEGQWLNHKTVQRLTQELGLKSCVRPKKYRSYKGECGKIAPNILQ
;
A
#
# COMPACT_ATOMS: atom_id res chain seq x y z
N MET A 1 6.69 3.68 34.40
CA MET A 1 7.80 4.49 33.86
C MET A 1 8.49 3.68 32.78
N THR A 2 8.33 4.02 31.50
CA THR A 2 9.08 3.38 30.42
C THR A 2 9.86 4.45 29.67
N LEU A 3 11.18 4.32 29.75
CA LEU A 3 12.19 5.23 29.25
C LEU A 3 11.93 5.59 27.78
N ALA A 4 11.82 6.90 27.52
CA ALA A 4 11.77 7.47 26.19
C ALA A 4 13.12 7.25 25.50
N VAL A 5 13.30 6.07 24.91
CA VAL A 5 14.34 5.88 23.91
C VAL A 5 14.01 6.83 22.78
N SER A 6 14.83 7.86 22.59
CA SER A 6 14.75 8.80 21.48
C SER A 6 14.59 8.01 20.19
N ASP A 7 13.36 7.96 19.68
CA ASP A 7 13.03 7.14 18.53
C ASP A 7 13.63 7.82 17.30
N LYS A 8 14.75 7.27 16.82
CA LYS A 8 15.59 7.80 15.74
C LYS A 8 14.79 8.09 14.47
N TYR A 9 13.62 7.47 14.33
CA TYR A 9 12.74 7.57 13.18
C TYR A 9 11.47 8.38 13.42
N GLN A 10 11.36 9.18 14.49
CA GLN A 10 10.19 10.04 14.74
C GLN A 10 9.82 10.90 13.52
N ASN A 11 10.79 11.58 12.92
CA ASN A 11 10.54 12.45 11.77
C ASN A 11 9.98 11.64 10.57
N VAL A 12 10.58 10.48 10.31
CA VAL A 12 10.13 9.55 9.25
C VAL A 12 8.73 9.02 9.54
N LYS A 13 8.40 8.70 10.80
CA LYS A 13 7.07 8.25 11.23
C LYS A 13 6.02 9.34 10.99
N THR A 14 6.35 10.61 11.22
CA THR A 14 5.47 11.75 10.94
C THR A 14 5.24 11.94 9.44
N GLN A 15 6.30 11.90 8.64
CA GLN A 15 6.22 11.99 7.17
C GLN A 15 5.40 10.82 6.58
N LEU A 16 5.61 9.62 7.10
CA LEU A 16 4.83 8.43 6.75
C LEU A 16 3.33 8.63 6.96
N LYS A 17 2.94 9.21 8.10
CA LYS A 17 1.53 9.53 8.39
C LYS A 17 0.98 10.60 7.47
N ALA A 18 1.75 11.65 7.18
CA ALA A 18 1.36 12.73 6.28
C ALA A 18 1.10 12.20 4.86
N LEU A 19 2.05 11.47 4.29
CA LEU A 19 1.92 10.85 2.96
C LEU A 19 0.76 9.86 2.91
N PHE A 20 0.54 9.09 3.98
CA PHE A 20 -0.57 8.15 4.04
C PHE A 20 -1.92 8.87 4.04
N ALA A 21 -2.05 9.98 4.78
CA ALA A 21 -3.25 10.81 4.83
C ALA A 21 -3.52 11.52 3.48
N GLU A 22 -2.49 12.11 2.88
CA GLU A 22 -2.56 12.76 1.56
C GLU A 22 -3.10 11.79 0.49
N HIS A 23 -2.60 10.56 0.49
CA HIS A 23 -3.02 9.52 -0.45
C HIS A 23 -4.26 8.73 0.00
N LYS A 24 -4.98 9.18 1.04
CA LYS A 24 -6.23 8.59 1.56
C LYS A 24 -6.10 7.09 1.88
N GLY A 25 -4.96 6.68 2.42
CA GLY A 25 -4.68 5.29 2.78
C GLY A 25 -4.54 4.30 1.62
N ARG A 26 -4.40 4.78 0.37
CA ARG A 26 -4.22 3.92 -0.81
C ARG A 26 -2.78 3.42 -0.97
N TYR A 27 -1.84 4.08 -0.31
CA TYR A 27 -0.42 3.79 -0.45
C TYR A 27 0.00 2.78 0.61
N GLY A 28 0.50 1.63 0.17
CA GLY A 28 1.24 0.70 1.01
C GLY A 28 2.73 1.06 1.04
N TYR A 29 3.50 0.34 1.87
CA TYR A 29 4.92 0.60 2.09
C TYR A 29 5.76 0.74 0.79
N ARG A 30 5.43 -0.01 -0.27
CA ARG A 30 6.11 0.09 -1.58
C ARG A 30 5.93 1.47 -2.24
N ARG A 31 4.70 1.98 -2.24
CA ARG A 31 4.40 3.32 -2.81
C ARG A 31 4.92 4.44 -1.93
N ILE A 32 4.88 4.25 -0.61
CA ILE A 32 5.44 5.22 0.33
C ILE A 32 6.95 5.33 0.16
N MET A 33 7.68 4.22 -0.01
CA MET A 33 9.12 4.25 -0.29
C MET A 33 9.44 5.05 -1.56
N LEU A 34 8.62 4.91 -2.61
CA LEU A 34 8.78 5.70 -3.84
C LEU A 34 8.51 7.20 -3.62
N ALA A 35 7.48 7.54 -2.85
CA ALA A 35 7.15 8.91 -2.51
C ALA A 35 8.28 9.57 -1.68
N LEU A 36 8.79 8.87 -0.67
CA LEU A 36 9.95 9.31 0.12
C LEU A 36 11.19 9.52 -0.75
N ARG A 37 11.43 8.62 -1.72
CA ARG A 37 12.55 8.76 -2.66
C ARG A 37 12.39 10.00 -3.55
N LYS A 38 11.16 10.35 -3.94
CA LYS A 38 10.86 11.56 -4.71
C LYS A 38 11.13 12.83 -3.88
N GLU A 39 10.90 12.78 -2.57
CA GLU A 39 11.24 13.85 -1.63
C GLU A 39 12.74 13.90 -1.25
N GLY A 40 13.57 13.03 -1.85
CA GLY A 40 15.01 13.01 -1.62
C GLY A 40 15.46 12.18 -0.42
N GLN A 41 14.56 11.45 0.25
CA GLN A 41 14.92 10.54 1.33
C GLN A 41 15.16 9.11 0.83
N TRP A 42 16.40 8.67 0.97
CA TRP A 42 16.83 7.33 0.56
C TRP A 42 16.79 6.38 1.76
N LEU A 43 15.60 5.85 2.04
CA LEU A 43 15.38 4.83 3.06
C LEU A 43 15.22 3.45 2.43
N ASN A 44 15.80 2.43 3.07
CA ASN A 44 15.62 1.05 2.64
C ASN A 44 14.13 0.66 2.75
N HIS A 45 13.62 -0.09 1.77
CA HIS A 45 12.23 -0.56 1.79
C HIS A 45 11.90 -1.39 3.04
N LYS A 46 12.89 -2.11 3.61
CA LYS A 46 12.73 -2.89 4.85
C LYS A 46 12.45 -2.02 6.07
N THR A 47 13.11 -0.85 6.18
CA THR A 47 12.89 0.07 7.31
C THR A 47 11.51 0.72 7.19
N VAL A 48 11.13 1.16 5.99
CA VAL A 48 9.78 1.68 5.71
C VAL A 48 8.71 0.62 6.03
N GLN A 49 8.94 -0.63 5.64
CA GLN A 49 8.03 -1.74 5.92
C GLN A 49 7.87 -1.99 7.44
N ARG A 50 8.98 -2.02 8.19
CA ARG A 50 8.94 -2.17 9.65
C ARG A 50 8.18 -1.01 10.32
N LEU A 51 8.50 0.24 9.95
CA LEU A 51 7.87 1.44 10.53
C LEU A 51 6.37 1.51 10.22
N THR A 52 5.96 1.19 8.99
CA THR A 52 4.54 1.13 8.63
C THR A 52 3.78 0.05 9.39
N GLN A 53 4.41 -1.11 9.64
CA GLN A 53 3.83 -2.17 10.47
C GLN A 53 3.70 -1.76 11.94
N GLU A 54 4.74 -1.15 12.52
CA GLU A 54 4.71 -0.61 13.90
C GLU A 54 3.60 0.42 14.09
N LEU A 55 3.35 1.25 13.07
CA LEU A 55 2.28 2.25 13.07
C LEU A 55 0.90 1.70 12.70
N GLY A 56 0.79 0.43 12.30
CA GLY A 56 -0.46 -0.17 11.83
C GLY A 56 -0.97 0.38 10.48
N LEU A 57 -0.14 1.12 9.74
CA LEU A 57 -0.50 1.73 8.47
C LEU A 57 -0.44 0.69 7.35
N LYS A 58 -1.61 0.18 6.95
CA LYS A 58 -1.75 -0.76 5.84
C LYS A 58 -2.52 -0.11 4.70
N SER A 59 -2.16 -0.47 3.46
CA SER A 59 -2.92 -0.07 2.28
C SER A 59 -4.35 -0.59 2.39
N CYS A 60 -5.33 0.30 2.29
CA CYS A 60 -6.75 -0.08 2.22
C CYS A 60 -7.14 -0.71 0.88
N VAL A 61 -6.26 -0.67 -0.13
CA VAL A 61 -6.56 -1.20 -1.46
C VAL A 61 -6.52 -2.73 -1.45
N ARG A 62 -7.67 -3.35 -1.71
CA ARG A 62 -7.79 -4.81 -1.88
C ARG A 62 -7.03 -5.26 -3.14
N PRO A 63 -6.13 -6.25 -3.05
CA PRO A 63 -5.52 -6.86 -4.22
C PRO A 63 -6.61 -7.51 -5.10
N LYS A 64 -6.67 -7.13 -6.38
CA LYS A 64 -7.56 -7.78 -7.34
C LYS A 64 -6.93 -9.12 -7.78
N LYS A 65 -7.63 -10.22 -7.53
CA LYS A 65 -7.25 -11.54 -8.08
C LYS A 65 -7.51 -11.56 -9.58
N TYR A 66 -6.54 -12.04 -10.36
CA TYR A 66 -6.71 -12.22 -11.81
C TYR A 66 -7.83 -13.25 -12.10
N ARG A 67 -8.62 -12.96 -13.14
CA ARG A 67 -9.65 -13.85 -13.69
C ARG A 67 -9.52 -13.79 -15.21
N SER A 68 -9.16 -14.91 -15.84
CA SER A 68 -9.03 -15.03 -17.29
C SER A 68 -10.38 -14.90 -18.00
N TYR A 69 -11.40 -15.56 -17.45
CA TYR A 69 -12.78 -15.45 -17.92
C TYR A 69 -13.40 -14.13 -17.44
N LYS A 70 -13.75 -13.26 -18.39
CA LYS A 70 -14.37 -11.95 -18.14
C LYS A 70 -15.91 -12.00 -18.10
N GLY A 71 -16.50 -13.18 -18.24
CA GLY A 71 -17.93 -13.37 -18.50
C GLY A 71 -18.19 -13.76 -19.95
N GLU A 72 -19.46 -13.82 -20.33
CA GLU A 72 -19.89 -14.03 -21.71
C GLU A 72 -19.61 -12.76 -22.52
N CYS A 73 -18.61 -12.83 -23.39
CA CYS A 73 -18.26 -11.74 -24.30
C CYS A 73 -18.94 -12.00 -25.65
N GLY A 74 -20.06 -11.32 -25.92
CA GLY A 74 -20.77 -11.38 -27.21
C GLY A 74 -22.14 -12.04 -27.15
N LYS A 75 -22.81 -12.14 -28.31
CA LYS A 75 -24.10 -12.85 -28.43
C LYS A 75 -23.84 -14.35 -28.53
N ILE A 76 -24.30 -15.12 -27.55
CA ILE A 76 -24.26 -16.58 -27.57
C ILE A 76 -25.50 -17.09 -28.31
N ALA A 77 -25.28 -17.97 -29.28
CA ALA A 77 -26.38 -18.64 -29.97
C ALA A 77 -27.08 -19.62 -29.01
N PRO A 78 -28.42 -19.74 -29.07
CA PRO A 78 -29.15 -20.69 -28.24
C PRO A 78 -28.72 -22.13 -28.57
N ASN A 79 -28.50 -22.94 -27.54
CA ASN A 79 -28.16 -24.36 -27.69
C ASN A 79 -29.45 -25.15 -27.95
N ILE A 80 -29.69 -25.48 -29.23
CA ILE A 80 -30.84 -26.27 -29.68
C ILE A 80 -30.29 -27.62 -30.17
N LEU A 81 -30.54 -28.68 -29.42
CA LEU A 81 -30.41 -30.06 -29.89
C LEU A 81 -31.81 -30.55 -30.26
N GLN A 82 -31.99 -30.95 -31.52
CA GLN A 82 -33.20 -31.57 -32.04
C GLN A 82 -33.11 -33.09 -31.94
#